data_AF-A0A8B6GHW5-F1
#
_entry.id   AF-A0A8B6GHW5-F1
#
_cell.length_a   1.000
_cell.length_b   1.000
_cell.length_c   1.000
_cell.angle_alpha   90.00
_cell.angle_beta   90.00
_cell.angle_gamma   90.00
#
_symmetry.space_group_name_H-M   'P 1'
#
loop_
_entity.id
_entity.type
_entity.pdbx_description
1 polymer ?
#
loop_
_entity_poly.entity_id
_entity_poly.type
_entity_poly.pdbx_seq_one_letter_code
_entity_poly.pdbx_strand_id
1 'polypeptide(L)'
;MSSVSNSSFPTIGLNVSEGRQHLAAKESGAFKYVFEHYRDKADWFLKADDDTYVILENLRYFLKDYKTNDPIYFGHHFKTHSKQEYFSGGAGYVLSREALTRFGTKGNDPKLCRKDGAASDLATGQCMEKVGVKIVN
;
A
#
# COMPACT_ATOMS: atom_id res chain seq x y z
N MET A 1 10.70 -0.87 -4.31
CA MET A 1 10.43 -1.84 -5.41
C MET A 1 10.77 -1.16 -6.73
N SER A 2 11.23 -1.90 -7.73
CA SER A 2 11.64 -1.34 -9.03
C SER A 2 11.02 -2.13 -10.20
N SER A 3 11.05 -1.56 -11.40
CA SER A 3 10.72 -2.28 -12.62
C SER A 3 11.72 -3.40 -12.94
N VAL A 4 12.98 -3.24 -12.51
CA VAL A 4 14.08 -4.19 -12.74
C VAL A 4 14.75 -4.60 -11.45
N SER A 5 15.29 -5.82 -11.43
CA SER A 5 16.15 -6.29 -10.34
C SER A 5 17.57 -5.76 -10.53
N ASN A 6 18.21 -5.36 -9.44
CA ASN A 6 19.60 -4.90 -9.41
C ASN A 6 20.23 -5.45 -8.13
N SER A 7 21.39 -6.11 -8.21
CA SER A 7 22.07 -6.68 -7.03
C SER A 7 22.98 -5.68 -6.31
N SER A 8 23.56 -4.71 -7.03
CA SER A 8 24.44 -3.67 -6.47
C SER A 8 23.66 -2.61 -5.69
N PHE A 9 22.44 -2.31 -6.14
CA PHE A 9 21.44 -1.60 -5.37
C PHE A 9 20.25 -2.55 -5.24
N PRO A 10 20.13 -3.34 -4.14
CA PRO A 10 19.35 -4.58 -4.04
C PRO A 10 17.84 -4.35 -4.20
N THR A 11 17.41 -4.01 -5.41
CA THR A 11 16.02 -3.76 -5.76
C THR A 11 15.34 -5.09 -6.03
N ILE A 12 14.12 -5.19 -5.51
CA ILE A 12 13.18 -6.22 -5.95
C ILE A 12 12.51 -5.73 -7.23
N GLY A 13 12.77 -6.42 -8.34
CA GLY A 13 12.17 -6.18 -9.64
C GLY A 13 10.78 -6.80 -9.76
N LEU A 14 9.78 -5.99 -10.13
CA LEU A 14 8.38 -6.42 -10.28
C LEU A 14 7.99 -6.75 -11.73
N ASN A 15 8.90 -6.54 -12.70
CA ASN A 15 8.64 -6.73 -14.13
C ASN A 15 7.40 -5.95 -14.64
N VAL A 16 7.25 -4.72 -14.15
CA VAL A 16 6.23 -3.74 -14.57
C VAL A 16 6.95 -2.65 -15.35
N SER A 17 6.42 -2.19 -16.48
CA SER A 17 7.02 -1.10 -17.25
C SER A 17 7.19 0.18 -16.43
N GLU A 18 8.23 0.97 -16.74
CA GLU A 18 8.40 2.30 -16.13
C GLU A 18 7.39 3.30 -16.67
N GLY A 19 7.04 4.29 -15.85
CA GLY A 19 6.13 5.38 -16.21
C GLY A 19 4.98 5.55 -15.22
N ARG A 20 4.47 6.79 -15.15
CA ARG A 20 3.43 7.20 -14.18
C ARG A 20 2.14 6.39 -14.33
N GLN A 21 1.80 6.00 -15.55
CA GLN A 21 0.63 5.19 -15.87
C GLN A 21 0.68 3.78 -15.30
N HIS A 22 1.88 3.29 -14.95
CA HIS A 22 2.14 1.93 -14.44
C HIS A 22 2.31 1.86 -12.91
N LEU A 23 2.17 2.99 -12.21
CA LEU A 23 2.39 3.05 -10.77
C LEU A 23 1.39 2.19 -9.99
N ALA A 24 0.14 2.10 -10.43
CA ALA A 24 -0.85 1.22 -9.81
C ALA A 24 -0.44 -0.25 -9.88
N ALA A 25 0.06 -0.71 -11.04
CA ALA A 25 0.59 -2.06 -11.18
C ALA A 25 1.83 -2.28 -10.31
N LYS A 26 2.74 -1.29 -10.26
CA LYS A 26 3.96 -1.35 -9.44
C LYS A 26 3.64 -1.43 -7.95
N GLU A 27 2.69 -0.63 -7.48
CA GLU A 27 2.25 -0.60 -6.07
C GLU A 27 1.49 -1.88 -5.68
N SER A 28 0.57 -2.35 -6.54
CA SER A 28 -0.12 -3.63 -6.31
C SER A 28 0.86 -4.81 -6.27
N GLY A 29 1.82 -4.84 -7.21
CA GLY A 29 2.89 -5.85 -7.23
C GLY A 29 3.78 -5.78 -5.98
N ALA A 30 4.08 -4.57 -5.49
CA ALA A 30 4.82 -4.37 -4.26
C ALA A 30 4.10 -4.99 -3.05
N PHE A 31 2.81 -4.70 -2.87
CA PHE A 31 2.04 -5.29 -1.76
C PHE A 31 1.90 -6.79 -1.88
N LYS A 32 1.71 -7.32 -3.08
CA LYS A 32 1.69 -8.77 -3.30
C LYS A 32 3.01 -9.41 -2.86
N TYR A 33 4.15 -8.86 -3.28
CA TYR A 33 5.46 -9.36 -2.89
C TYR A 33 5.67 -9.30 -1.37
N VAL A 34 5.34 -8.16 -0.75
CA VAL A 34 5.46 -7.99 0.71
C VAL A 34 4.55 -8.98 1.45
N PHE A 35 3.34 -9.22 0.95
CA PHE A 35 2.43 -10.23 1.48
C PHE A 35 3.03 -11.64 1.42
N GLU A 36 3.55 -12.05 0.26
CA GLU A 36 4.08 -13.40 0.04
C GLU A 36 5.35 -13.69 0.87
N HIS A 37 6.18 -12.68 1.13
CA HIS A 37 7.51 -12.89 1.72
C HIS A 37 7.67 -12.37 3.17
N TYR A 38 6.81 -11.44 3.60
CA TYR A 38 7.01 -10.67 4.84
C TYR A 38 5.75 -10.50 5.71
N ARG A 39 4.55 -10.93 5.30
CA ARG A 39 3.32 -10.72 6.08
C ARG A 39 3.41 -11.20 7.54
N ASP A 40 4.12 -12.31 7.77
CA ASP A 40 4.26 -12.95 9.08
C ASP A 40 5.54 -12.50 9.82
N LYS A 41 6.30 -11.57 9.24
CA LYS A 41 7.58 -11.06 9.78
C LYS A 41 7.48 -9.65 10.37
N ALA A 42 6.33 -8.99 10.21
CA ALA A 42 6.10 -7.63 10.71
C ALA A 42 4.65 -7.44 11.13
N ASP A 43 4.44 -6.45 12.01
CA ASP A 43 3.14 -6.04 12.50
C ASP A 43 2.46 -4.97 11.63
N TRP A 44 3.29 -4.09 11.06
CA TRP A 44 2.89 -2.91 10.29
C TRP A 44 3.72 -2.78 9.03
N PHE A 45 3.09 -2.31 7.95
CA PHE A 45 3.70 -2.21 6.62
C PHE A 45 3.55 -0.80 6.08
N LEU A 46 4.66 -0.10 5.88
CA LEU A 46 4.69 1.30 5.42
C LEU A 46 4.99 1.37 3.93
N LYS A 47 4.15 2.08 3.17
CA LYS A 47 4.49 2.61 1.86
C LYS A 47 5.00 4.03 2.03
N ALA A 48 6.15 4.34 1.43
CA ALA A 48 6.72 5.68 1.34
C ALA A 48 7.37 5.86 -0.04
N ASP A 49 7.43 7.09 -0.53
CA ASP A 49 8.21 7.43 -1.73
C ASP A 49 9.68 7.69 -1.34
N ASP A 50 10.58 7.70 -2.33
CA ASP A 50 12.03 7.86 -2.12
C ASP A 50 12.44 9.27 -1.69
N ASP A 51 11.51 10.22 -1.77
CA ASP A 51 11.60 11.60 -1.28
C ASP A 51 10.80 11.85 0.02
N THR A 52 10.29 10.79 0.67
CA THR A 52 9.51 10.89 1.91
C THR A 52 10.39 10.76 3.16
N TYR A 53 10.29 11.71 4.08
CA TYR A 53 10.92 11.63 5.41
C TYR A 53 9.93 11.13 6.48
N VAL A 54 10.35 10.18 7.31
CA VAL A 54 9.49 9.53 8.32
C VAL A 54 10.16 9.57 9.69
N ILE A 55 9.45 10.12 10.68
CA ILE A 55 9.86 10.05 12.10
C ILE A 55 9.31 8.75 12.69
N LEU A 56 10.15 7.71 12.76
CA LEU A 56 9.73 6.36 13.16
C LEU A 56 9.27 6.29 14.62
N GLU A 57 9.81 7.11 15.51
CA GLU A 57 9.40 7.19 16.91
C GLU A 57 7.94 7.64 17.03
N ASN A 58 7.55 8.68 16.28
CA ASN A 58 6.18 9.17 16.24
C ASN A 58 5.25 8.14 15.63
N LEU A 59 5.67 7.49 14.53
CA LEU A 59 4.88 6.46 13.88
C LEU A 59 4.64 5.27 14.83
N ARG A 60 5.68 4.78 15.52
CA ARG A 60 5.55 3.68 16.49
C ARG A 60 4.67 4.07 17.68
N TYR A 61 4.84 5.29 18.20
CA TYR A 61 4.01 5.80 19.29
C TYR A 61 2.53 5.88 18.88
N PHE A 62 2.24 6.35 17.66
CA PHE A 62 0.89 6.40 17.11
C PHE A 62 0.27 5.00 16.96
N LEU A 63 1.02 4.03 16.45
CA LEU A 63 0.50 2.69 16.14
C LEU A 63 0.32 1.78 17.36
N LYS A 64 0.91 2.12 18.51
CA LYS A 64 1.00 1.24 19.68
C LYS A 64 -0.36 0.77 20.22
N ASP A 65 -1.39 1.59 20.07
CA ASP A 65 -2.72 1.35 20.66
C ASP A 65 -3.68 0.63 19.68
N TYR A 66 -3.22 0.34 18.46
CA TYR A 66 -4.02 -0.30 17.43
C TYR A 66 -3.67 -1.78 17.27
N LYS A 67 -4.70 -2.61 17.00
CA LYS A 67 -4.50 -4.04 16.78
C LYS A 67 -4.11 -4.29 15.32
N THR A 68 -3.03 -5.03 15.15
CA THR A 68 -2.50 -5.39 13.82
C THR A 68 -3.39 -6.39 13.06
N ASN A 69 -4.30 -7.07 13.78
CA ASN A 69 -5.30 -7.98 13.22
C ASN A 69 -6.60 -7.27 12.80
N ASP A 70 -6.75 -5.97 13.08
CA ASP A 70 -7.88 -5.20 12.57
C ASP A 70 -7.60 -4.80 11.12
N PRO A 71 -8.58 -4.83 10.20
CA PRO A 71 -8.38 -4.51 8.79
C PRO A 71 -8.32 -3.00 8.58
N ILE A 72 -7.27 -2.36 9.05
CA ILE A 72 -7.12 -0.90 9.09
C ILE A 72 -5.83 -0.44 8.43
N TYR A 73 -5.87 0.78 7.91
CA TYR A 73 -4.70 1.47 7.39
C TYR A 73 -4.85 2.98 7.65
N PHE A 74 -3.73 3.67 7.70
CA PHE A 74 -3.62 5.09 8.05
C PHE A 74 -2.80 5.84 7.02
N GLY A 75 -3.08 7.13 6.85
CA GLY A 75 -2.33 8.00 5.95
C GLY A 75 -2.95 9.39 5.90
N HIS A 76 -2.46 10.23 4.99
CA HIS A 76 -3.04 11.55 4.78
C HIS A 76 -4.32 11.47 3.95
N HIS A 77 -5.47 11.69 4.60
CA HIS A 77 -6.79 11.56 4.00
C HIS A 77 -7.02 12.58 2.88
N PHE A 78 -7.20 12.09 1.66
CA PHE A 78 -7.49 12.94 0.50
C PHE A 78 -9.00 12.96 0.25
N LYS A 79 -9.66 13.99 0.82
CA LYS A 79 -11.10 14.21 0.62
C LYS A 79 -11.32 14.82 -0.76
N THR A 80 -11.83 14.00 -1.68
CA THR A 80 -12.36 14.52 -2.94
C THR A 80 -13.87 14.75 -2.81
N HIS A 81 -14.46 15.57 -3.70
CA HIS A 81 -15.93 15.71 -3.80
C HIS A 81 -16.62 14.43 -4.29
N SER A 82 -15.86 13.37 -4.59
CA SER A 82 -16.40 12.07 -4.97
C SER A 82 -16.69 11.23 -3.72
N LYS A 83 -17.55 10.21 -3.85
CA LYS A 83 -17.87 9.29 -2.74
C LYS A 83 -16.66 8.50 -2.21
N GLN A 84 -15.53 8.54 -2.91
CA GLN A 84 -14.41 7.69 -2.62
C GLN A 84 -13.31 8.42 -1.86
N GLU A 85 -13.01 7.87 -0.70
CA GLU A 85 -11.95 8.32 0.20
C GLU A 85 -10.72 7.42 0.05
N TYR A 86 -9.53 8.02 -0.01
CA TYR A 86 -8.26 7.32 -0.08
C TYR A 86 -7.15 8.15 0.59
N PHE A 87 -5.98 7.56 0.79
CA PHE A 87 -4.81 8.27 1.31
C PHE A 87 -3.89 8.72 0.18
N SER A 88 -3.35 9.93 0.29
CA SER A 88 -2.36 10.46 -0.64
C SER A 88 -1.13 9.56 -0.71
N GLY A 89 -0.70 9.20 -1.92
CA GLY A 89 0.49 8.37 -2.13
C GLY A 89 1.77 9.02 -1.58
N GLY A 90 1.97 10.31 -1.84
CA GLY A 90 3.21 11.03 -1.47
C GLY A 90 3.37 11.28 0.03
N ALA A 91 2.27 11.31 0.79
CA ALA A 91 2.33 11.37 2.25
C ALA A 91 2.74 10.02 2.88
N GLY A 92 2.68 8.94 2.09
CA GLY A 92 2.78 7.58 2.58
C GLY A 92 1.53 7.13 3.33
N TYR A 93 1.44 5.82 3.53
CA TYR A 93 0.39 5.21 4.33
C TYR A 93 0.87 3.88 4.92
N VAL A 94 0.33 3.53 6.07
CA VAL A 94 0.72 2.34 6.84
C VAL A 94 -0.46 1.39 6.99
N LEU A 95 -0.22 0.12 6.70
CA LEU A 95 -1.21 -0.95 6.72
C LEU A 95 -0.97 -1.83 7.94
N SER A 96 -2.06 -2.26 8.58
CA SER A 96 -1.99 -3.39 9.50
C SER A 96 -1.68 -4.69 8.75
N ARG A 97 -1.23 -5.71 9.49
CA ARG A 97 -1.04 -7.06 8.94
C ARG A 97 -2.32 -7.63 8.31
N GLU A 98 -3.48 -7.41 8.93
CA GLU A 98 -4.75 -7.85 8.35
C GLU A 98 -5.10 -7.08 7.06
N ALA A 99 -4.83 -5.78 7.00
CA ALA A 99 -5.06 -5.00 5.78
C ALA A 99 -4.20 -5.50 4.61
N LEU A 100 -2.90 -5.74 4.85
CA LEU A 100 -2.02 -6.36 3.86
C LEU A 100 -2.51 -7.75 3.47
N THR A 101 -2.99 -8.55 4.42
CA THR A 101 -3.50 -9.91 4.17
C THR A 101 -4.72 -9.89 3.25
N ARG A 102 -5.68 -8.98 3.47
CA ARG A 102 -6.85 -8.82 2.59
C ARG A 102 -6.46 -8.37 1.20
N PHE A 103 -5.54 -7.41 1.11
CA PHE A 103 -5.03 -6.96 -0.17
C PHE A 103 -4.28 -8.07 -0.91
N GLY A 104 -3.38 -8.80 -0.25
CA GLY A 104 -2.61 -9.87 -0.88
C GLY A 104 -3.45 -11.06 -1.35
N THR A 105 -4.50 -11.41 -0.59
CA THR A 105 -5.40 -12.54 -0.92
C THR A 105 -6.44 -12.20 -1.97
N LYS A 106 -7.01 -10.99 -1.95
CA LYS A 106 -8.14 -10.60 -2.82
C LYS A 106 -7.78 -9.56 -3.88
N GLY A 107 -6.70 -8.81 -3.70
CA GLY A 107 -6.28 -7.73 -4.58
C GLY A 107 -5.86 -8.16 -5.98
N ASN A 108 -5.75 -9.48 -6.22
CA ASN A 108 -5.54 -10.00 -7.56
C ASN A 108 -6.81 -10.10 -8.41
N ASP A 109 -8.01 -10.08 -7.80
CA ASP A 109 -9.27 -10.14 -8.53
C ASP A 109 -9.53 -8.83 -9.29
N PRO A 110 -9.58 -8.84 -10.64
CA PRO A 110 -9.83 -7.63 -11.43
C PRO A 110 -11.23 -7.03 -11.22
N LYS A 111 -12.19 -7.79 -10.66
CA LYS A 111 -13.51 -7.26 -10.28
C LYS A 111 -13.42 -6.37 -9.05
N LEU A 112 -12.49 -6.69 -8.15
CA LEU A 112 -12.25 -5.91 -6.94
C LEU A 112 -11.26 -4.78 -7.27
N CYS A 113 -10.08 -5.11 -7.76
CA CYS A 113 -8.97 -4.18 -7.79
C CYS A 113 -8.50 -3.91 -9.22
N ARG A 114 -8.36 -2.63 -9.54
CA ARG A 114 -7.81 -2.20 -10.83
C ARG A 114 -6.33 -2.51 -10.87
N LYS A 115 -5.89 -3.15 -11.95
CA LYS A 115 -4.50 -3.58 -12.13
C LYS A 115 -3.58 -2.44 -12.52
N ASP A 116 -4.03 -1.54 -13.40
CA ASP A 116 -3.16 -0.48 -13.91
C ASP A 116 -3.91 0.72 -14.51
N GLY A 117 -3.18 1.77 -14.90
CA GLY A 117 -3.70 2.90 -15.68
C GLY A 117 -4.57 3.87 -14.87
N ALA A 118 -4.45 3.85 -13.55
CA ALA A 118 -5.01 4.85 -12.64
C ALA A 118 -3.88 5.39 -11.74
N ALA A 119 -4.12 6.52 -11.08
CA ALA A 119 -3.25 6.96 -10.00
C ALA A 119 -3.15 5.85 -8.94
N SER A 120 -1.94 5.56 -8.45
CA SER A 120 -1.69 4.39 -7.62
C SER A 120 -2.44 4.46 -6.28
N ASP A 121 -2.45 5.63 -5.65
CA ASP A 121 -3.18 5.92 -4.43
C ASP A 121 -4.70 5.76 -4.56
N LEU A 122 -5.29 6.25 -5.66
CA LEU A 122 -6.70 6.04 -5.97
C LEU A 122 -7.01 4.54 -6.18
N ALA A 123 -6.19 3.84 -6.96
CA ALA A 123 -6.37 2.42 -7.24
C ALA A 123 -6.22 1.57 -5.96
N THR A 124 -5.27 1.91 -5.11
CA THR A 124 -5.05 1.27 -3.81
C THR A 124 -6.22 1.55 -2.88
N GLY A 125 -6.67 2.80 -2.73
CA GLY A 125 -7.84 3.14 -1.91
C GLY A 125 -9.10 2.40 -2.34
N GLN A 126 -9.37 2.38 -3.66
CA GLN A 126 -10.46 1.58 -4.26
C GLN A 126 -10.38 0.11 -3.90
N CYS A 127 -9.19 -0.46 -3.99
CA CYS A 127 -8.96 -1.85 -3.68
C CYS A 127 -9.17 -2.11 -2.18
N MET A 128 -8.58 -1.30 -1.30
CA MET A 128 -8.69 -1.40 0.15
C MET A 128 -10.15 -1.40 0.60
N GLU A 129 -10.95 -0.45 0.12
CA GLU A 129 -12.38 -0.37 0.40
C GLU A 129 -13.10 -1.67 0.01
N LYS A 130 -12.89 -2.14 -1.23
CA LYS A 130 -13.56 -3.34 -1.76
C LYS A 130 -13.09 -4.64 -1.10
N VAL A 131 -11.85 -4.71 -0.62
CA VAL A 131 -11.37 -5.87 0.15
C VAL A 131 -11.75 -5.78 1.64
N GLY A 132 -12.46 -4.73 2.04
CA GLY A 132 -13.00 -4.55 3.39
C GLY A 132 -11.98 -4.03 4.40
N VAL A 133 -11.03 -3.21 3.95
CA VAL A 133 -10.08 -2.47 4.78
C VAL A 133 -10.63 -1.06 5.04
N LYS A 134 -10.51 -0.60 6.28
CA LYS A 134 -11.09 0.66 6.76
C LYS A 134 -10.02 1.72 6.94
N ILE A 135 -10.32 2.92 6.47
CA ILE A 135 -9.61 4.15 6.84
C ILE A 135 -9.86 4.42 8.32
N VAL A 136 -8.80 4.77 9.05
CA VAL A 136 -8.90 5.27 10.43
C VAL A 136 -8.41 6.71 10.44
N ASN A 137 -9.25 7.60 10.99
CA ASN A 137 -9.00 9.03 11.13
C ASN A 137 -8.65 9.38 12.58
#